data_AF-A0A7J7JRD1-F1
#
_entry.id   AF-A0A7J7JRD1-F1
#
_cell.length_a   1.000
_cell.length_b   1.000
_cell.length_c   1.000
_cell.angle_alpha   90.00
_cell.angle_beta   90.00
_cell.angle_gamma   90.00
#
_symmetry.space_group_name_H-M   'P 1'
#
loop_
_entity.id
_entity.type
_entity.pdbx_description
1 polymer ?
#
loop_
_entity_poly.entity_id
_entity_poly.type
_entity_poly.pdbx_seq_one_letter_code
_entity_poly.pdbx_strand_id
1 'polypeptide(L)'
;MMIQQSDVGYELCEQDGEDVPYCPHGPTLLFSRKINKGDAIDKFYACAAYRKRKDCNFYQKFGPKESEEKQALRKKIYLNFNSSNRLYRNIMEDSIHKERIKFCLICGVVIPNKLCADNSHTAQYKFLSATDLKYPSRFLTPKESNASNAVCM
;
A
#
# COMPACT_ATOMS: atom_id res chain seq x y z
N MET A 1 13.27 -37.43 25.66
CA MET A 1 12.36 -36.29 25.86
C MET A 1 12.24 -35.56 24.54
N MET A 2 11.07 -35.62 23.90
CA MET A 2 10.81 -34.92 22.64
C MET A 2 10.62 -33.44 22.94
N ILE A 3 11.38 -32.58 22.25
CA ILE A 3 11.19 -31.13 22.24
C ILE A 3 9.87 -30.89 21.49
N GLN A 4 8.79 -30.57 22.20
CA GLN A 4 7.60 -30.01 21.56
C GLN A 4 7.98 -28.66 20.96
N GLN A 5 8.16 -28.61 19.64
CA GLN A 5 8.10 -27.36 18.89
C GLN A 5 6.72 -26.76 19.15
N SER A 6 6.65 -25.64 19.86
CA SER A 6 5.43 -24.86 19.89
C SER A 6 5.34 -24.11 18.56
N ASP A 7 4.46 -24.56 17.68
CA ASP A 7 4.17 -23.89 16.42
C ASP A 7 3.51 -22.53 16.72
N VAL A 8 4.33 -21.47 16.81
CA VAL A 8 3.86 -20.10 16.97
C VAL A 8 3.44 -19.57 15.60
N GLY A 9 2.24 -19.95 15.16
CA GLY A 9 1.63 -19.49 13.91
C GLY A 9 0.70 -18.29 14.09
N TYR A 10 0.41 -17.60 12.97
CA TYR A 10 -0.70 -16.67 12.87
C TYR A 10 -1.84 -17.34 12.11
N GLU A 11 -3.06 -17.18 12.60
CA GLU A 11 -4.28 -17.65 11.96
C GLU A 11 -5.12 -16.44 11.51
N LEU A 12 -5.74 -16.54 10.33
CA LEU A 12 -6.69 -15.53 9.87
C LEU A 12 -8.07 -15.86 10.44
N CYS A 13 -8.69 -14.91 11.13
CA CYS A 13 -10.04 -15.06 11.65
C CYS A 13 -11.07 -14.56 10.64
N GLU A 14 -12.24 -15.21 10.58
CA GLU A 14 -13.42 -14.67 9.91
C GLU A 14 -13.84 -13.35 10.56
N GLN A 15 -14.28 -12.39 9.74
CA GLN A 15 -14.76 -11.09 10.18
C GLN A 15 -16.26 -11.01 9.91
N ASP A 16 -17.06 -11.02 10.98
CA ASP A 16 -18.50 -10.76 10.91
C ASP A 16 -18.77 -9.29 11.28
N GLY A 17 -19.25 -8.49 10.33
CA GLY A 17 -19.76 -7.13 10.57
C GLY A 17 -19.01 -5.97 9.89
N GLU A 18 -19.59 -4.76 9.97
CA GLU A 18 -19.17 -3.56 9.23
C GLU A 18 -18.03 -2.75 9.90
N ASP A 19 -17.65 -3.08 11.14
CA ASP A 19 -16.72 -2.29 11.97
C ASP A 19 -15.23 -2.69 11.80
N VAL A 20 -14.79 -2.89 10.55
CA VAL A 20 -13.39 -3.21 10.25
C VAL A 20 -12.56 -1.93 10.18
N PRO A 21 -11.47 -1.79 10.94
CA PRO A 21 -10.68 -0.58 10.90
C PRO A 21 -9.84 -0.52 9.62
N TYR A 22 -9.60 0.70 9.15
CA TYR A 22 -8.84 0.97 7.92
C TYR A 22 -7.42 1.39 8.25
N CYS A 23 -6.47 0.84 7.48
CA CYS A 23 -5.13 1.39 7.35
C CYS A 23 -5.07 2.28 6.08
N PRO A 24 -3.96 3.00 5.82
CA PRO A 24 -3.83 3.80 4.60
C PRO A 24 -4.06 3.00 3.31
N HIS A 25 -3.79 1.70 3.35
CA HIS A 25 -3.88 0.78 2.22
C HIS A 25 -5.24 0.08 2.07
N GLY A 26 -6.23 0.38 2.92
CA GLY A 26 -7.56 -0.22 2.88
C GLY A 26 -7.98 -0.94 4.17
N PRO A 27 -9.05 -1.76 4.10
CA PRO A 27 -9.52 -2.57 5.22
C PRO A 27 -8.42 -3.48 5.77
N THR A 28 -8.47 -3.76 7.07
CA THR A 28 -7.50 -4.60 7.77
C THR A 28 -8.03 -6.01 7.97
N LEU A 29 -7.13 -6.97 8.18
CA LEU A 29 -7.49 -8.36 8.47
C LEU A 29 -7.34 -8.64 9.96
N LEU A 30 -8.22 -9.49 10.50
CA LEU A 30 -8.16 -9.96 11.88
C LEU A 30 -7.30 -11.22 11.96
N PHE A 31 -6.22 -11.14 12.73
CA PHE A 31 -5.32 -12.26 12.99
C PHE A 31 -5.45 -12.73 14.43
N SER A 32 -5.28 -14.02 14.66
CA SER A 32 -5.03 -14.64 15.96
C SER A 32 -3.60 -15.19 16.00
N ARG A 33 -2.99 -15.17 17.18
CA ARG A 33 -1.77 -15.95 17.49
C ARG A 33 -1.84 -16.52 18.90
N LYS A 34 -1.23 -17.67 19.11
CA LYS A 34 -1.03 -18.23 20.46
C LYS A 34 0.15 -17.55 21.14
N ILE A 35 -0.02 -17.10 22.38
CA ILE A 35 1.11 -16.64 23.20
C ILE A 35 1.63 -17.84 23.99
N ASN A 36 2.93 -18.17 23.86
CA ASN A 36 3.54 -19.34 24.50
C ASN A 36 3.28 -19.37 26.02
N LYS A 37 2.99 -20.58 26.53
CA LYS A 37 2.61 -20.98 27.91
C LYS A 37 1.13 -20.82 28.30
N GLY A 38 0.19 -20.91 27.36
CA GLY A 38 -1.24 -21.09 27.69
C GLY A 38 -2.17 -21.15 26.48
N ASP A 39 -3.49 -21.20 26.74
CA ASP A 39 -4.58 -21.13 25.75
C ASP A 39 -4.92 -19.68 25.33
N ALA A 40 -4.13 -18.69 25.76
CA ALA A 40 -4.41 -17.29 25.47
C ALA A 40 -4.17 -16.96 23.99
N ILE A 41 -5.25 -16.64 23.28
CA ILE A 41 -5.25 -16.22 21.89
C ILE A 41 -5.23 -14.69 21.82
N ASP A 42 -4.15 -14.13 21.29
CA ASP A 42 -4.03 -12.69 21.02
C ASP A 42 -4.62 -12.39 19.63
N LYS A 43 -5.75 -11.69 19.61
CA LYS A 43 -6.43 -11.27 18.37
C LYS A 43 -6.12 -9.81 18.07
N PHE A 44 -5.82 -9.48 16.81
CA PHE A 44 -5.49 -8.12 16.39
C PHE A 44 -5.75 -7.86 14.91
N TYR A 45 -6.02 -6.60 14.57
CA TYR A 45 -6.12 -6.11 13.20
C TYR A 45 -4.75 -5.66 12.69
N ALA A 46 -4.40 -6.07 11.48
CA ALA A 46 -3.18 -5.64 10.78
C ALA A 46 -3.43 -5.45 9.26
N CYS A 47 -2.48 -4.80 8.59
CA CYS A 47 -2.59 -4.49 7.17
C CYS A 47 -2.69 -5.75 6.30
N ALA A 48 -3.66 -5.77 5.38
CA ALA A 48 -3.84 -6.86 4.42
C ALA A 48 -2.73 -6.91 3.35
N ALA A 49 -2.21 -5.74 2.96
CA ALA A 49 -1.27 -5.61 1.84
C ALA A 49 0.21 -5.66 2.27
N TYR A 50 0.53 -5.22 3.50
CA TYR A 50 1.90 -5.08 3.97
C TYR A 50 2.16 -5.94 5.19
N ARG A 51 3.00 -6.97 5.03
CA ARG A 51 3.30 -7.94 6.09
C ARG A 51 4.21 -7.37 7.17
N LYS A 52 5.12 -6.46 6.83
CA LYS A 52 6.07 -5.88 7.79
C LYS A 52 5.54 -4.56 8.32
N ARG A 53 5.61 -4.38 9.64
CA ARG A 53 5.18 -3.13 10.30
C ARG A 53 5.87 -1.89 9.75
N LYS A 54 7.17 -1.98 9.43
CA LYS A 54 7.90 -0.85 8.84
C LYS A 54 7.28 -0.31 7.54
N ASP A 55 6.59 -1.17 6.78
CA ASP A 55 5.95 -0.79 5.52
C ASP A 55 4.48 -0.36 5.75
N CYS A 56 3.83 -0.88 6.80
CA CYS A 56 2.58 -0.34 7.34
C CYS A 56 2.49 -0.53 8.86
N ASN A 57 2.59 0.57 9.62
CA ASN A 57 2.61 0.52 11.09
C ASN A 57 1.23 0.32 11.73
N PHE A 58 0.21 -0.02 10.94
CA PHE A 58 -1.14 -0.23 11.47
C PHE A 58 -1.19 -1.47 12.37
N TYR A 59 -1.70 -1.28 13.58
CA TYR A 59 -1.98 -2.35 14.53
C TYR A 59 -3.09 -1.91 15.49
N GLN A 60 -4.05 -2.78 15.73
CA GLN A 60 -5.10 -2.58 16.73
C GLN A 60 -5.44 -3.92 17.37
N LYS A 61 -5.42 -4.00 18.71
CA LYS A 61 -5.89 -5.21 19.40
C LYS A 61 -7.39 -5.39 19.17
N PHE A 62 -7.82 -6.64 19.02
CA PHE A 62 -9.24 -6.97 18.98
C PHE A 62 -9.86 -6.74 20.36
N GLY A 63 -11.09 -6.24 20.40
CA GLY A 63 -11.79 -5.88 21.64
C GLY A 63 -12.13 -4.38 21.69
N PRO A 64 -11.77 -3.65 22.75
CA PRO A 64 -12.28 -2.30 22.98
C PRO A 64 -11.95 -1.37 21.83
N LYS A 65 -12.96 -0.60 21.41
CA LYS A 65 -12.82 0.41 20.36
C LYS A 65 -11.78 1.44 20.77
N GLU A 66 -10.94 1.85 19.83
CA GLU A 66 -10.03 2.98 20.05
C GLU A 66 -10.82 4.27 20.25
N SER A 67 -10.18 5.31 20.81
CA SER A 67 -10.82 6.62 20.92
C SER A 67 -11.30 7.13 19.56
N GLU A 68 -12.41 7.86 19.57
CA GLU A 68 -13.00 8.44 18.35
C GLU A 68 -11.99 9.33 17.59
N GLU A 69 -11.15 10.06 18.32
CA GLU A 69 -10.07 10.88 17.75
C GLU A 69 -9.10 10.06 16.90
N LYS A 70 -8.71 8.88 17.39
CA LYS A 70 -7.76 8.00 16.71
C LYS A 70 -8.40 7.35 15.48
N GLN A 71 -9.68 7.01 15.56
CA GLN A 71 -10.47 6.51 14.44
C GLN A 71 -10.62 7.60 13.35
N ALA A 72 -10.94 8.83 13.75
CA ALA A 72 -11.05 9.97 12.84
C ALA A 72 -9.72 10.29 12.15
N LEU A 73 -8.60 10.25 12.90
CA LEU A 73 -7.26 10.44 12.33
C LEU A 73 -6.94 9.36 11.29
N ARG A 74 -7.23 8.08 11.59
CA ARG A 74 -7.02 6.98 10.65
C ARG A 74 -7.87 7.12 9.40
N LYS A 75 -9.15 7.48 9.54
CA LYS A 75 -10.04 7.75 8.41
C LYS A 75 -9.51 8.89 7.54
N LYS A 76 -9.02 9.98 8.15
CA LYS A 76 -8.39 11.09 7.43
C LYS A 76 -7.13 10.66 6.67
N ILE A 77 -6.25 9.87 7.30
CA ILE A 77 -5.05 9.34 6.64
C ILE A 77 -5.44 8.46 5.44
N TYR A 78 -6.41 7.56 5.61
CA TYR A 78 -6.93 6.72 4.53
C TYR A 78 -7.52 7.55 3.38
N LEU A 79 -8.36 8.54 3.67
CA LEU A 79 -8.94 9.42 2.65
C LEU A 79 -7.86 10.24 1.93
N ASN A 80 -6.86 10.75 2.63
CA ASN A 80 -5.74 11.49 2.03
C ASN A 80 -4.86 10.59 1.15
N PHE A 81 -4.64 9.35 1.56
CA PHE A 81 -3.89 8.39 0.76
C PHE A 81 -4.64 8.06 -0.55
N ASN A 82 -5.98 7.98 -0.49
CA ASN A 82 -6.82 7.61 -1.64
C ASN A 82 -7.39 8.80 -2.45
N SER A 83 -7.19 10.04 -2.01
CA SER A 83 -7.72 11.24 -2.69
C SER A 83 -7.02 11.56 -4.02
N SER A 84 -5.90 10.90 -4.31
CA SER A 84 -5.01 11.23 -5.42
C SER A 84 -5.33 10.44 -6.70
N ASN A 85 -6.44 10.75 -7.37
CA ASN A 85 -6.73 10.17 -8.69
C ASN A 85 -7.49 11.08 -9.67
N ARG A 86 -8.11 12.18 -9.23
CA ARG A 86 -8.92 13.03 -10.13
C ARG A 86 -8.09 14.04 -10.91
N LEU A 87 -7.24 14.81 -10.23
CA LEU A 87 -6.36 15.80 -10.87
C LEU A 87 -5.37 15.14 -11.84
N TYR A 88 -4.86 13.96 -11.48
CA TYR A 88 -3.92 13.22 -12.31
C TYR A 88 -4.56 12.76 -13.64
N ARG A 89 -5.82 12.31 -13.63
CA ARG A 89 -6.54 11.91 -14.86
C ARG A 89 -6.68 13.07 -15.85
N ASN A 90 -7.18 14.22 -15.39
CA ASN A 90 -7.43 15.36 -16.27
C ASN A 90 -6.14 15.90 -16.90
N ILE A 91 -5.05 15.98 -16.12
CA ILE A 91 -3.77 16.46 -16.62
C ILE A 91 -3.14 15.44 -17.59
N MET A 92 -3.37 14.13 -17.35
CA MET A 92 -2.92 13.08 -18.27
C MET A 92 -3.66 13.15 -19.61
N GLU A 93 -4.98 13.22 -19.62
CA GLU A 93 -5.79 13.26 -20.85
C GLU A 93 -5.32 14.38 -21.80
N ASP A 94 -5.19 15.62 -21.31
CA ASP A 94 -4.72 16.76 -22.10
C ASP A 94 -3.28 16.60 -22.64
N SER A 95 -2.44 15.90 -21.90
CA SER A 95 -1.02 15.75 -22.23
C SER A 95 -0.75 14.58 -23.17
N ILE A 96 -1.58 13.53 -23.11
CA ILE A 96 -1.54 12.37 -24.03
C ILE A 96 -1.79 12.87 -25.44
N HIS A 97 -2.80 13.73 -25.62
CA HIS A 97 -3.16 14.28 -26.92
C HIS A 97 -2.08 15.16 -27.56
N LYS A 98 -1.11 15.65 -26.77
CA LYS A 98 -0.03 16.51 -27.25
C LYS A 98 1.31 15.78 -27.42
N GLU A 99 1.37 14.48 -27.15
CA GLU A 99 2.59 13.66 -27.18
C GLU A 99 3.75 14.21 -26.31
N ARG A 100 3.44 15.01 -25.28
CA ARG A 100 4.43 15.66 -24.40
C ARG A 100 4.45 15.03 -23.03
N ILE A 101 4.51 13.70 -23.00
CA ILE A 101 4.53 12.93 -21.76
C ILE A 101 5.91 12.30 -21.55
N LYS A 102 6.47 12.58 -20.38
CA LYS A 102 7.71 11.97 -19.91
C LYS A 102 7.42 11.12 -18.69
N PHE A 103 8.18 10.05 -18.49
CA PHE A 103 8.16 9.25 -17.27
C PHE A 103 9.50 9.40 -16.57
N CYS A 104 9.49 9.79 -15.29
CA CYS A 104 10.70 9.82 -14.48
C CYS A 104 11.00 8.43 -13.95
N LEU A 105 12.15 7.87 -14.32
CA LEU A 105 12.56 6.53 -13.90
C LEU A 105 12.90 6.46 -12.41
N ILE A 106 13.29 7.58 -11.80
CA ILE A 106 13.58 7.68 -10.36
C ILE A 106 12.29 7.78 -9.56
N CYS A 107 11.46 8.77 -9.88
CA CYS A 107 10.24 9.04 -9.11
C CYS A 107 9.12 8.01 -9.39
N GLY A 108 9.16 7.34 -10.54
CA GLY A 108 8.10 6.43 -10.96
C GLY A 108 6.79 7.16 -11.32
N VAL A 109 6.88 8.44 -11.74
CA VAL A 109 5.72 9.29 -12.04
C VAL A 109 5.72 9.73 -13.50
N VAL A 110 4.52 9.89 -14.05
CA VAL A 110 4.33 10.47 -15.37
C VAL A 110 4.24 11.98 -15.22
N ILE A 111 5.00 12.69 -16.05
CA ILE A 111 5.20 14.14 -15.98
C ILE A 111 4.63 14.77 -17.26
N PRO A 112 3.46 15.41 -17.14
CA PRO A 112 2.84 16.17 -18.21
C PRO A 112 3.42 17.59 -18.29
N ASN A 113 4.15 17.92 -19.36
CA ASN A 113 4.60 19.28 -19.73
C ASN A 113 5.35 20.18 -18.70
N LYS A 114 5.52 19.78 -17.44
CA LYS A 114 6.29 20.51 -16.40
C LYS A 114 7.55 19.72 -16.00
N LEU A 115 8.46 20.36 -15.27
CA LEU A 115 9.64 19.68 -14.69
C LEU A 115 9.20 18.81 -13.51
N CYS A 116 9.95 17.74 -13.24
CA CYS A 116 9.82 16.99 -11.99
C CYS A 116 9.91 17.96 -10.80
N ALA A 117 9.14 17.73 -9.73
CA ALA A 117 9.16 18.58 -8.53
C ALA A 117 10.59 18.77 -8.00
N ASP A 118 11.41 17.75 -8.19
CA ASP A 118 12.85 17.77 -7.97
C ASP A 118 13.53 18.04 -9.31
N ASN A 119 13.89 19.29 -9.60
CA ASN A 119 14.62 19.70 -10.81
C ASN A 119 15.98 18.97 -11.02
N SER A 120 16.36 18.08 -10.11
CA SER A 120 17.55 17.22 -10.11
C SER A 120 17.44 15.96 -10.98
N HIS A 121 16.24 15.52 -11.37
CA HIS A 121 16.05 14.27 -12.13
C HIS A 121 16.13 14.46 -13.66
N THR A 122 16.73 15.57 -14.11
CA THR A 122 16.67 16.08 -15.49
C THR A 122 17.15 15.13 -16.58
N ALA A 123 17.97 14.12 -16.24
CA ALA A 123 18.55 13.17 -17.19
C ALA A 123 17.91 11.77 -17.20
N GLN A 124 16.97 11.44 -16.31
CA GLN A 124 16.43 10.08 -16.17
C GLN A 124 14.95 10.00 -16.55
N TYR A 125 14.64 10.40 -17.79
CA TYR A 125 13.29 10.35 -18.34
C TYR A 125 13.18 9.43 -19.54
N LYS A 126 12.05 8.74 -19.65
CA LYS A 126 11.59 8.09 -20.88
C LYS A 126 10.44 8.90 -21.47
N PHE A 127 10.54 9.27 -22.75
CA PHE A 127 9.39 9.80 -23.48
C PHE A 127 8.40 8.66 -23.74
N LEU A 128 7.13 8.88 -23.42
CA LEU A 128 6.11 7.85 -23.59
C LEU A 128 5.36 8.06 -24.90
N SER A 129 5.32 7.02 -25.72
CA SER A 129 4.40 6.94 -26.86
C SER A 129 3.01 6.47 -26.42
N ALA A 130 2.01 6.62 -27.29
CA ALA A 130 0.70 6.00 -27.08
C ALA A 130 0.80 4.47 -26.91
N THR A 131 1.79 3.83 -27.53
CA THR A 131 2.05 2.40 -27.38
C THR A 131 2.62 2.07 -26.01
N ASP A 132 3.53 2.89 -25.46
CA ASP A 132 4.04 2.69 -24.10
C ASP A 132 2.90 2.74 -23.08
N LEU A 133 1.98 3.71 -23.21
CA LEU A 133 0.82 3.85 -22.32
C LEU A 133 -0.13 2.64 -22.35
N LYS A 134 -0.22 1.94 -23.48
CA LYS A 134 -0.95 0.67 -23.58
C LYS A 134 -0.25 -0.49 -22.87
N TYR A 135 1.07 -0.40 -22.69
CA TYR A 135 1.89 -1.45 -22.08
C TYR A 135 2.78 -0.88 -20.96
N PRO A 136 2.20 -0.47 -19.81
CA PRO A 136 2.93 0.20 -18.74
C PRO A 136 4.12 -0.59 -18.18
N SER A 137 4.05 -1.92 -18.18
CA SER A 137 5.13 -2.80 -17.75
C SER A 137 6.42 -2.64 -18.56
N ARG A 138 6.39 -2.03 -19.75
CA ARG A 138 7.59 -1.75 -20.57
C ARG A 138 8.41 -0.55 -20.09
N PHE A 139 7.88 0.25 -19.18
CA PHE A 139 8.60 1.43 -18.67
C PHE A 139 8.51 1.60 -17.15
N LEU A 140 7.52 0.98 -16.49
CA LEU A 140 7.48 0.89 -15.04
C LEU A 140 8.59 -0.06 -14.56
N THR A 141 9.40 0.42 -13.63
CA THR A 141 10.41 -0.40 -12.97
C THR A 141 9.73 -1.31 -11.94
N PRO A 142 10.06 -2.62 -11.93
CA PRO A 142 9.51 -3.51 -10.92
C PRO A 142 9.95 -3.09 -9.52
N LYS A 143 9.01 -3.14 -8.59
CA LYS A 143 9.30 -2.96 -7.17
C LYS A 143 9.65 -4.31 -6.58
N GLU A 144 10.93 -4.58 -6.35
CA GLU A 144 11.45 -5.88 -5.91
C GLU A 144 11.16 -6.25 -4.44
N SER A 145 10.37 -5.45 -3.72
CA SER A 145 10.08 -5.72 -2.31
C SER A 145 9.06 -6.86 -2.16
N ASN A 146 9.55 -8.08 -1.99
CA ASN A 146 8.76 -9.30 -1.72
C ASN A 146 7.78 -9.19 -0.53
N ALA A 147 7.93 -8.18 0.33
CA ALA A 147 7.07 -7.95 1.49
C ALA A 147 5.84 -7.07 1.20
N SER A 148 5.80 -6.41 0.04
CA SER A 148 4.80 -5.38 -0.29
C SER A 148 4.33 -5.41 -1.74
N ASN A 149 5.22 -5.76 -2.67
CA ASN A 149 4.97 -5.78 -4.10
C ASN A 149 5.70 -7.00 -4.66
N ALA A 150 5.00 -8.11 -4.81
CA ALA A 150 5.57 -9.30 -5.43
C ALA A 150 5.25 -9.25 -6.93
N VAL A 151 5.98 -8.41 -7.67
CA VAL A 151 5.92 -8.38 -9.13
C VAL A 151 7.01 -9.30 -9.65
N CYS A 152 6.62 -10.50 -10.09
CA CYS A 152 7.53 -11.42 -10.76
C CYS A 152 7.78 -10.89 -12.18
N MET A 153 9.05 -10.69 -12.55
CA MET A 153 9.44 -10.46 -13.96
C MET A 153 9.34 -11.76 -14.74
#